data_AF-A0A5D3G1J3-F1
#
_entry.id   AF-A0A5D3G1J3-F1
#
_cell.length_a   1.000
_cell.length_b   1.000
_cell.length_c   1.000
_cell.angle_alpha   90.00
_cell.angle_beta   90.00
_cell.angle_gamma   90.00
#
_symmetry.space_group_name_H-M   'P 1'
#
loop_
_entity.id
_entity.type
_entity.pdbx_description
1 polymer ?
#
loop_
_entity_poly.entity_id
_entity_poly.type
_entity_poly.pdbx_seq_one_letter_code
_entity_poly.pdbx_strand_id
1 'polypeptide(L)'
;MEINVAQQTVSESIRELKLPGWETASIETETHLQGELGIDSLHKLILLTRLQERSNFQFAQLNNEAYKFDTVGDLVNLLVAHG
;
A
#
# COMPACT_ATOMS: atom_id res chain seq x y z
N MET A 1 1.61 0.43 14.82
CA MET A 1 2.85 0.72 14.06
C MET A 1 3.06 2.24 14.01
N GLU A 2 4.31 2.73 14.02
CA GLU A 2 4.56 4.17 13.84
C GLU A 2 4.34 4.60 12.37
N ILE A 3 3.84 5.82 12.14
CA ILE A 3 3.52 6.35 10.78
C ILE A 3 4.72 6.28 9.84
N ASN A 4 5.93 6.65 10.30
CA ASN A 4 7.13 6.62 9.46
C ASN A 4 7.50 5.19 9.03
N VAL A 5 7.31 4.21 9.92
CA VAL A 5 7.56 2.79 9.63
C VAL A 5 6.52 2.25 8.66
N ALA A 6 5.25 2.63 8.83
CA ALA A 6 4.18 2.26 7.90
C ALA A 6 4.40 2.87 6.50
N GLN A 7 4.76 4.16 6.41
CA GLN A 7 5.11 4.83 5.15
C GLN A 7 6.27 4.12 4.45
N GLN A 8 7.33 3.79 5.18
CA GLN A 8 8.47 3.07 4.61
C GLN A 8 8.06 1.68 4.11
N THR A 9 7.32 0.92 4.90
CA THR A 9 6.86 -0.44 4.55
C THR A 9 6.00 -0.43 3.29
N VAL A 10 5.06 0.53 3.19
CA VAL A 10 4.22 0.72 2.00
C VAL A 10 5.06 1.10 0.79
N SER A 11 5.97 2.06 0.94
CA SER A 11 6.83 2.53 -0.16
C SER A 11 7.72 1.40 -0.71
N GLU A 12 8.33 0.62 0.16
CA GLU A 12 9.15 -0.54 -0.24
C GLU A 12 8.32 -1.59 -0.96
N SER A 13 7.13 -1.91 -0.43
CA SER A 13 6.24 -2.91 -1.04
C SER A 13 5.73 -2.48 -2.41
N ILE A 14 5.47 -1.18 -2.61
CA ILE A 14 5.13 -0.61 -3.92
C ILE A 14 6.31 -0.73 -4.90
N ARG A 15 7.52 -0.38 -4.48
CA ARG A 15 8.73 -0.48 -5.33
C ARG A 15 8.99 -1.92 -5.77
N GLU A 16 8.69 -2.89 -4.93
CA GLU A 16 8.84 -4.31 -5.25
C GLU A 16 7.86 -4.83 -6.30
N LEU A 17 6.77 -4.13 -6.58
CA LEU A 17 5.89 -4.46 -7.69
C LEU A 17 6.58 -4.23 -9.05
N LYS A 18 7.63 -3.40 -9.09
CA LYS A 18 8.41 -3.07 -10.30
C LYS A 18 7.53 -2.67 -11.48
N LEU A 19 6.46 -1.91 -11.21
CA LEU A 19 5.58 -1.39 -12.25
C LEU A 19 6.31 -0.36 -13.09
N PRO A 20 6.12 -0.30 -14.42
CA PRO A 20 6.85 0.64 -15.28
C PRO A 20 6.81 2.08 -14.75
N GLY A 21 7.98 2.73 -14.61
CA GLY A 21 8.09 4.11 -14.13
C GLY A 21 8.24 4.27 -12.61
N TRP A 22 8.28 3.17 -11.85
CA TRP A 22 8.44 3.20 -10.39
C TRP A 22 9.78 3.80 -9.91
N GLU A 23 10.84 3.76 -10.74
CA GLU A 23 12.18 4.25 -10.36
C GLU A 23 12.21 5.77 -10.14
N THR A 24 11.34 6.50 -10.84
CA THR A 24 11.23 7.95 -10.77
C THR A 24 9.96 8.42 -10.05
N ALA A 25 9.11 7.49 -9.61
CA ALA A 25 7.87 7.81 -8.93
C ALA A 25 8.14 8.31 -7.50
N SER A 26 7.61 9.48 -7.17
CA SER A 26 7.50 9.88 -5.75
C SER A 26 6.36 9.09 -5.12
N ILE A 27 6.61 8.47 -3.97
CA ILE A 27 5.63 7.67 -3.24
C ILE A 27 5.36 8.39 -1.92
N GLU A 28 4.37 9.27 -1.94
CA GLU A 28 3.95 10.12 -0.84
C GLU A 28 2.50 9.80 -0.47
N THR A 29 2.04 10.22 0.71
CA THR A 29 0.70 9.88 1.21
C THR A 29 -0.42 10.30 0.26
N GLU A 30 -0.25 11.39 -0.48
CA GLU A 30 -1.27 11.91 -1.41
C GLU A 30 -1.22 11.21 -2.79
N THR A 31 -0.18 10.42 -3.07
CA THR A 31 0.00 9.77 -4.37
C THR A 31 -1.10 8.76 -4.65
N HIS A 32 -1.77 8.91 -5.79
CA HIS A 32 -2.86 8.05 -6.23
C HIS A 32 -2.35 6.72 -6.81
N LEU A 33 -2.79 5.60 -6.25
CA LEU A 33 -2.30 4.25 -6.58
C LEU A 33 -2.51 3.93 -8.06
N GLN A 34 -3.73 4.07 -8.56
CA GLN A 34 -4.03 3.75 -9.97
C GLN A 34 -3.64 4.88 -10.92
N GLY A 35 -3.78 6.13 -10.47
CA GLY A 35 -3.67 7.32 -11.32
C GLY A 35 -2.24 7.72 -11.61
N GLU A 36 -1.37 7.57 -10.61
CA GLU A 36 0.03 8.00 -10.69
C GLU A 36 1.00 6.82 -10.70
N LEU A 37 0.67 5.73 -9.98
CA LEU A 37 1.54 4.55 -9.87
C LEU A 37 1.11 3.37 -10.76
N GLY A 38 -0.03 3.46 -11.45
CA GLY A 38 -0.54 2.39 -12.30
C GLY A 38 -0.95 1.10 -11.55
N ILE A 39 -1.15 1.19 -10.23
CA ILE A 39 -1.55 0.07 -9.37
C ILE A 39 -3.05 -0.18 -9.53
N ASP A 40 -3.41 -1.09 -10.43
CA ASP A 40 -4.78 -1.60 -10.60
C ASP A 40 -5.23 -2.56 -9.48
N SER A 41 -6.45 -3.10 -9.58
CA SER A 41 -7.03 -4.01 -8.59
C SER A 41 -6.23 -5.30 -8.34
N LEU A 42 -5.54 -5.84 -9.36
CA LEU A 42 -4.70 -7.03 -9.20
C LEU A 42 -3.42 -6.65 -8.45
N HIS A 43 -2.80 -5.54 -8.83
CA HIS A 43 -1.62 -5.03 -8.14
C HIS A 43 -1.93 -4.64 -6.69
N LYS A 44 -3.11 -4.05 -6.43
CA LYS A 44 -3.59 -3.79 -5.06
C LYS A 44 -3.65 -5.08 -4.26
N LEU A 45 -4.24 -6.16 -4.78
CA LEU A 45 -4.32 -7.44 -4.08
C LEU A 45 -2.92 -8.03 -3.76
N ILE A 46 -1.99 -7.94 -4.70
CA ILE A 46 -0.60 -8.40 -4.50
C ILE A 46 0.10 -7.55 -3.44
N LEU A 47 -0.02 -6.21 -3.55
CA LEU A 47 0.56 -5.26 -2.61
C LEU A 47 0.06 -5.52 -1.20
N LEU A 48 -1.26 -5.62 -1.07
CA LEU A 48 -1.94 -6.00 0.14
C LEU A 48 -1.32 -7.27 0.72
N THR A 49 -1.29 -8.39 -0.01
CA THR A 49 -0.70 -9.65 0.45
C THR A 49 0.72 -9.48 1.01
N ARG A 50 1.58 -8.70 0.34
CA ARG A 50 2.95 -8.39 0.81
C ARG A 50 2.95 -7.59 2.11
N LEU A 51 2.04 -6.63 2.27
CA LEU A 51 1.93 -5.85 3.49
C LEU A 51 1.56 -6.72 4.69
N GLN A 52 0.68 -7.72 4.52
CA GLN A 52 0.39 -8.71 5.57
C GLN A 52 1.61 -9.58 5.92
N GLU A 53 2.46 -9.94 4.96
CA GLU A 53 3.69 -10.69 5.27
C GLU A 53 4.72 -9.87 6.06
N ARG A 54 4.65 -8.54 5.95
CA ARG A 54 5.61 -7.59 6.56
C ARG A 54 5.12 -6.93 7.83
N SER A 55 3.89 -7.19 8.24
CA SER A 55 3.27 -6.56 9.40
C SER A 55 2.37 -7.54 10.16
N ASN A 56 1.89 -7.16 11.34
CA ASN A 56 0.91 -7.97 12.08
C ASN A 56 -0.52 -7.82 11.57
N PHE A 57 -0.72 -7.03 10.50
CA PHE A 57 -2.00 -6.80 9.88
C PHE A 57 -2.54 -8.09 9.23
N GLN A 58 -3.83 -8.38 9.40
CA GLN A 58 -4.49 -9.52 8.76
C GLN A 58 -5.62 -9.08 7.85
N PHE A 59 -5.59 -9.48 6.57
CA PHE A 59 -6.61 -9.17 5.56
C PHE A 59 -8.01 -9.63 5.94
N ALA A 60 -8.12 -10.73 6.67
CA ALA A 60 -9.42 -11.23 7.13
C ALA A 60 -10.16 -10.23 8.04
N GLN A 61 -9.46 -9.23 8.59
CA GLN A 61 -10.06 -8.15 9.39
C GLN A 61 -10.64 -7.02 8.52
N LEU A 62 -10.20 -6.90 7.27
CA LEU A 62 -10.81 -5.97 6.33
C LEU A 62 -12.08 -6.59 5.76
N ASN A 63 -13.21 -5.98 6.08
CA ASN A 63 -14.46 -6.19 5.36
C ASN A 63 -14.33 -5.62 3.91
N ASN A 64 -15.46 -5.28 3.26
CA ASN A 64 -15.53 -4.63 1.94
C ASN A 64 -14.69 -3.33 1.79
N GLU A 65 -14.00 -2.86 2.83
CA GLU A 65 -13.10 -1.72 2.84
C GLU A 65 -11.75 -2.00 2.17
N ALA A 66 -11.34 -3.28 2.02
CA ALA A 66 -10.08 -3.66 1.37
C ALA A 66 -9.94 -3.18 -0.09
N TYR A 67 -11.05 -2.78 -0.73
CA TYR A 67 -11.08 -2.32 -2.12
C TYR A 67 -11.09 -0.79 -2.26
N LYS A 68 -11.14 -0.04 -1.16
CA LYS A 68 -11.28 1.43 -1.16
C LYS A 68 -9.97 2.21 -0.99
N PHE A 69 -8.82 1.56 -1.18
CA PHE A 69 -7.54 2.26 -1.11
C PHE A 69 -7.28 2.95 -2.46
N ASP A 70 -7.28 4.27 -2.46
CA ASP A 70 -7.06 5.08 -3.67
C ASP A 70 -5.71 5.77 -3.63
N THR A 71 -5.17 6.02 -2.43
CA THR A 71 -3.89 6.67 -2.20
C THR A 71 -2.93 5.79 -1.40
N VAL A 72 -1.64 6.12 -1.46
CA VAL A 72 -0.61 5.55 -0.57
C VAL A 72 -0.96 5.80 0.90
N GLY A 73 -1.50 6.99 1.21
CA GLY A 73 -1.93 7.36 2.55
C GLY A 73 -2.99 6.42 3.12
N ASP A 74 -3.91 5.92 2.29
CA ASP A 74 -4.91 4.96 2.74
C ASP A 74 -4.28 3.65 3.21
N LEU A 75 -3.22 3.18 2.52
CA LEU A 75 -2.47 1.99 2.91
C LEU A 75 -1.63 2.22 4.17
N VAL A 76 -1.09 3.42 4.34
CA VAL A 76 -0.34 3.79 5.55
C VAL A 76 -1.27 3.84 6.75
N ASN A 77 -2.42 4.51 6.61
CA ASN A 77 -3.45 4.58 7.65
C ASN A 77 -3.96 3.19 8.02
N LEU A 78 -4.14 2.31 7.04
CA LEU A 78 -4.48 0.90 7.27
C LEU A 78 -3.46 0.22 8.19
N LEU A 79 -2.17 0.30 7.86
CA LEU A 79 -1.12 -0.33 8.66
C LEU A 79 -0.98 0.30 10.06
N VAL A 80 -1.20 1.59 10.18
CA VAL A 80 -1.16 2.27 11.49
C VAL A 80 -2.34 1.82 12.35
N ALA A 81 -3.52 1.67 11.77
CA ALA A 81 -4.73 1.27 12.48
C ALA A 81 -4.73 -0.21 12.92
N HIS A 82 -4.01 -1.08 12.19
CA HIS A 82 -4.14 -2.54 12.35
C HIS A 82 -2.83 -3.33 12.43
N GLY A 83 -1.66 -2.68 12.32
CA GLY A 83 -0.33 -3.31 12.41
C GLY A 83 0.47 -2.81 13.61
#